data_AF-A0A0C3QEU3-F1
#
_entry.id   AF-A0A0C3QEU3-F1
#
_cell.length_a   1.000
_cell.length_b   1.000
_cell.length_c   1.000
_cell.angle_alpha   90.00
_cell.angle_beta   90.00
_cell.angle_gamma   90.00
#
_symmetry.space_group_name_H-M   'P 1'
#
loop_
_entity.id
_entity.type
_entity.pdbx_description
1 polymer ?
#
loop_
_entity_poly.entity_id
_entity_poly.type
_entity_poly.pdbx_seq_one_letter_code
_entity_poly.pdbx_strand_id
1 'polypeptide(L)'
;VIHCFNKAIVSPLRTPSRSLSHISIPLAAAAFNLLSRSLNGSWLSSGVPDGWNSLGFWASIGLFISGWIGNIVHDEVLLNIRKEFPNYLCEWIEWTGFAFAASIASGWATPVYESPPWLFVLNEVATMLPRALNGHQWYHDKFKDYPKDRKAVIPLLL
;
A
#
# COMPACT_ATOMS: atom_id res chain seq x y z
N VAL A 1 0.34 10.61 8.25
CA VAL A 1 1.76 10.95 8.53
C VAL A 1 2.52 9.79 9.15
N ILE A 2 1.98 9.16 10.21
CA ILE A 2 2.59 8.05 10.95
C ILE A 2 3.02 6.89 10.04
N HIS A 3 2.14 6.42 9.14
CA HIS A 3 2.49 5.40 8.14
C HIS A 3 3.77 5.74 7.37
N CYS A 4 3.85 6.96 6.84
CA CYS A 4 4.97 7.38 5.99
C CYS A 4 6.26 7.53 6.79
N PHE A 5 6.19 7.95 8.05
CA PHE A 5 7.35 7.97 8.94
C PHE A 5 7.90 6.56 9.14
N ASN A 6 7.02 5.58 9.38
CA ASN A 6 7.41 4.18 9.52
C ASN A 6 8.10 3.65 8.25
N LYS A 7 7.53 3.90 7.06
CA LYS A 7 8.10 3.44 5.79
C LYS A 7 9.37 4.20 5.36
N ALA A 8 9.46 5.51 5.60
CA ALA A 8 10.57 6.32 5.09
C ALA A 8 11.81 6.28 5.98
N ILE A 9 11.65 6.08 7.30
CA ILE A 9 12.75 6.20 8.26
C ILE A 9 12.93 4.88 9.01
N VAL A 10 11.87 4.38 9.67
CA VAL A 10 12.00 3.22 10.57
C VAL A 10 12.36 1.95 9.82
N SER A 11 11.67 1.65 8.72
CA SER A 11 11.90 0.42 7.95
C SER A 11 13.29 0.39 7.27
N PRO A 12 13.75 1.43 6.55
CA PRO A 12 15.09 1.45 5.95
C PRO A 12 16.23 1.31 6.96
N LEU A 13 16.10 1.90 8.16
CA LEU A 13 17.11 1.79 9.22
C LEU A 13 17.21 0.37 9.81
N ARG A 14 16.16 -0.44 9.69
CA ARG A 14 16.10 -1.82 10.21
C ARG A 14 16.50 -2.85 9.16
N THR A 15 16.35 -2.54 7.87
CA THR A 15 16.64 -3.49 6.80
C THR A 15 18.15 -3.62 6.53
N PRO A 16 18.68 -4.86 6.40
CA PRO A 16 20.07 -5.07 6.00
C PRO A 16 20.32 -4.58 4.57
N SER A 17 21.56 -4.22 4.27
CA SER A 17 21.99 -3.73 2.96
C SER A 17 21.51 -4.66 1.83
N ARG A 18 20.71 -4.11 0.91
CA ARG A 18 20.24 -4.81 -0.30
C ARG A 18 21.19 -4.53 -1.47
N SER A 19 21.11 -5.39 -2.49
CA SER A 19 21.82 -5.18 -3.76
C SER A 19 21.54 -3.79 -4.33
N LEU A 20 22.57 -3.14 -4.88
CA LEU A 20 22.49 -1.79 -5.43
C LEU A 20 21.40 -1.68 -6.50
N SER A 21 20.40 -0.84 -6.25
CA SER A 21 19.41 -0.44 -7.25
C SER A 21 19.93 0.71 -8.09
N HIS A 22 19.61 0.73 -9.39
CA HIS A 22 19.89 1.88 -10.25
C HIS A 22 19.27 3.17 -9.69
N ILE A 23 20.00 4.29 -9.75
CA ILE A 23 19.59 5.59 -9.20
C ILE A 23 18.29 6.15 -9.79
N SER A 24 17.91 5.72 -10.99
CA SER A 24 16.64 6.08 -11.61
C SER A 24 15.43 5.62 -10.79
N ILE A 25 15.54 4.49 -10.08
CA ILE A 25 14.47 3.91 -9.27
C ILE A 25 14.12 4.78 -8.06
N PRO A 26 15.06 5.15 -7.15
CA PRO A 26 14.74 6.04 -6.04
C PRO A 26 14.32 7.43 -6.49
N LEU A 27 14.85 7.95 -7.61
CA LEU A 27 14.41 9.24 -8.17
C LEU A 27 12.96 9.19 -8.66
N ALA A 28 12.58 8.14 -9.40
CA ALA A 28 11.20 7.93 -9.83
C ALA A 28 10.27 7.76 -8.62
N ALA A 29 10.70 6.99 -7.61
CA ALA A 29 9.94 6.83 -6.38
C ALA A 29 9.77 8.16 -5.63
N ALA A 30 10.81 8.99 -5.55
CA ALA A 30 10.73 10.31 -4.92
C ALA A 30 9.74 11.23 -5.67
N ALA A 31 9.84 11.29 -7.01
CA ALA A 31 8.93 12.07 -7.84
C ALA A 31 7.47 11.61 -7.68
N PHE A 32 7.23 10.29 -7.73
CA PHE A 32 5.91 9.70 -7.53
C PHE A 32 5.33 10.05 -6.15
N ASN A 33 6.14 9.92 -5.09
CA ASN A 33 5.69 10.23 -3.73
C ASN A 33 5.38 11.72 -3.57
N LEU A 34 6.21 12.62 -4.09
CA LEU A 34 5.98 14.07 -4.02
C LEU A 34 4.69 14.46 -4.76
N LEU A 35 4.50 13.96 -5.96
CA LEU A 35 3.32 14.27 -6.77
C LEU A 35 2.05 13.71 -6.11
N SER A 36 2.03 12.41 -5.81
CA SER A 36 0.86 11.74 -5.25
C SER A 36 0.46 12.33 -3.91
N ARG A 37 1.44 12.70 -3.07
CA ARG A 37 1.17 13.27 -1.76
C ARG A 37 0.73 14.72 -1.82
N SER A 38 1.27 15.51 -2.74
CA SER A 38 0.82 16.89 -2.97
C SER A 38 -0.61 16.91 -3.49
N LEU A 39 -0.97 16.03 -4.43
CA LEU A 39 -2.32 15.90 -4.98
C LEU A 39 -3.34 15.47 -3.93
N ASN A 40 -3.04 14.43 -3.14
CA ASN A 40 -3.93 14.00 -2.06
C ASN A 40 -4.08 15.08 -0.97
N GLY A 41 -2.99 15.75 -0.62
CA GLY A 41 -2.99 16.81 0.39
C GLY A 41 -3.78 18.04 -0.04
N SER A 42 -3.58 18.53 -1.27
CA SER A 42 -4.29 19.70 -1.78
C SER A 42 -5.79 19.42 -1.92
N TRP A 43 -6.15 18.24 -2.46
CA TRP A 43 -7.53 17.82 -2.60
C TRP A 43 -8.24 17.71 -1.25
N LEU A 44 -7.63 17.06 -0.25
CA LEU A 44 -8.19 17.00 1.12
C LEU A 44 -8.31 18.39 1.75
N SER A 45 -7.38 19.31 1.47
CA SER A 45 -7.43 20.67 2.03
C SER A 45 -8.51 21.57 1.41
N SER A 46 -8.99 21.25 0.19
CA SER A 46 -9.95 22.08 -0.54
C SER A 46 -11.37 22.10 0.04
N GLY A 47 -11.62 21.29 1.07
CA GLY A 47 -12.87 21.27 1.81
C GLY A 47 -13.37 19.84 1.97
N VAL A 48 -13.52 19.44 3.23
CA VAL A 48 -14.11 18.15 3.59
C VAL A 48 -15.41 18.48 4.32
N PRO A 49 -16.58 18.29 3.69
CA PRO A 49 -17.87 18.36 4.38
C PRO A 49 -17.88 17.57 5.70
N ASP A 50 -18.87 17.82 6.57
CA ASP A 50 -18.98 17.22 7.91
C ASP A 50 -19.29 15.70 7.93
N GLY A 51 -18.72 14.90 7.02
CA GLY A 51 -18.94 13.44 6.89
C GLY A 51 -18.24 12.57 7.95
N TRP A 52 -17.44 13.18 8.82
CA TRP A 52 -16.61 12.52 9.85
C TRP A 52 -17.43 11.84 10.95
N ASN A 53 -18.66 12.27 11.18
CA ASN A 53 -19.56 11.70 12.19
C ASN A 53 -20.25 10.41 11.73
N SER A 54 -20.05 9.99 10.48
CA SER A 54 -20.66 8.77 9.96
C SER A 54 -19.96 7.50 10.47
N LEU A 55 -20.73 6.45 10.72
CA LEU A 55 -20.17 5.12 11.03
C LEU A 55 -19.28 4.61 9.89
N GLY A 56 -19.63 4.92 8.65
CA GLY A 56 -18.85 4.55 7.47
C GLY A 56 -17.45 5.16 7.47
N PHE A 57 -17.30 6.40 7.93
CA PHE A 57 -16.00 7.05 8.07
C PHE A 57 -15.10 6.27 9.05
N TRP A 58 -15.62 5.97 10.25
CA TRP A 58 -14.87 5.22 11.27
C TRP A 58 -14.57 3.77 10.86
N ALA A 59 -15.51 3.11 10.17
CA ALA A 59 -15.25 1.78 9.60
C ALA A 59 -14.10 1.82 8.58
N SER A 60 -14.05 2.86 7.76
CA SER A 60 -12.99 3.07 6.76
C SER A 60 -11.63 3.37 7.40
N ILE A 61 -11.61 4.15 8.49
CA ILE A 61 -10.41 4.34 9.32
C ILE A 61 -9.96 3.02 9.95
N GLY A 62 -10.90 2.20 10.44
CA GLY A 62 -10.61 0.86 10.93
C GLY A 62 -9.96 -0.02 9.86
N LEU A 63 -10.46 0.03 8.63
CA LEU A 63 -9.88 -0.68 7.48
C LEU A 63 -8.45 -0.18 7.18
N PHE A 64 -8.25 1.14 7.14
CA PHE A 64 -6.92 1.75 6.96
C PHE A 64 -5.93 1.25 8.01
N ILE A 65 -6.30 1.33 9.29
CA ILE A 65 -5.46 0.89 10.41
C ILE A 65 -5.17 -0.61 10.34
N SER A 66 -6.17 -1.43 9.98
CA SER A 66 -5.98 -2.88 9.85
C SER A 66 -4.96 -3.24 8.76
N GLY A 67 -5.01 -2.56 7.61
CA GLY A 67 -4.02 -2.73 6.54
C GLY A 67 -2.63 -2.26 6.96
N TRP A 68 -2.55 -1.11 7.64
CA TRP A 68 -1.28 -0.57 8.14
C TRP A 68 -0.60 -1.49 9.17
N ILE A 69 -1.36 -2.03 10.12
CA ILE A 69 -0.87 -3.02 11.09
C ILE A 69 -0.44 -4.28 10.36
N GLY A 70 -1.22 -4.76 9.38
CA GLY A 70 -0.86 -5.90 8.54
C GLY A 70 0.48 -5.71 7.83
N ASN A 71 0.73 -4.52 7.31
CA ASN A 71 2.02 -4.15 6.69
C ASN A 71 3.18 -4.18 7.69
N ILE A 72 2.99 -3.66 8.91
CA ILE A 72 4.02 -3.70 9.96
C ILE A 72 4.34 -5.14 10.37
N VAL A 73 3.30 -5.92 10.66
CA VAL A 73 3.45 -7.33 11.05
C VAL A 73 4.15 -8.11 9.94
N HIS A 74 3.82 -7.82 8.68
CA HIS A 74 4.49 -8.43 7.53
C HIS A 74 5.99 -8.10 7.50
N ASP A 75 6.34 -6.82 7.63
CA ASP A 75 7.72 -6.37 7.63
C ASP A 75 8.52 -7.04 8.78
N GLU A 76 7.91 -7.20 9.96
CA GLU A 76 8.51 -7.92 11.09
C GLU A 76 8.70 -9.42 10.80
N VAL A 77 7.72 -10.06 10.15
CA VAL A 77 7.85 -11.46 9.72
C VAL A 77 8.97 -11.62 8.71
N LEU A 78 9.09 -10.74 7.72
CA LEU A 78 10.18 -10.78 6.73
C LEU A 78 11.57 -10.60 7.35
N LEU A 79 11.68 -9.77 8.38
CA LEU A 79 12.94 -9.52 9.09
C LEU A 79 13.33 -10.72 9.97
N ASN A 80 12.36 -11.37 10.61
CA ASN A 80 12.60 -12.52 11.50
C ASN A 80 12.75 -13.85 10.76
N ILE A 81 12.06 -14.04 9.64
CA ILE A 81 12.02 -15.29 8.89
C ILE A 81 11.94 -14.93 7.41
N ARG A 82 12.81 -15.47 6.55
CA ARG A 82 12.73 -15.27 5.07
C ARG A 82 11.52 -15.99 4.44
N LYS A 83 10.34 -15.95 5.06
CA LYS A 83 9.08 -16.48 4.54
C LYS A 83 8.23 -15.30 4.07
N GLU A 84 7.99 -15.25 2.77
CA GLU A 84 7.14 -14.22 2.18
C GLU A 84 5.66 -14.45 2.53
N PHE A 85 5.02 -13.44 3.10
CA PHE A 85 3.57 -13.28 3.24
C PHE A 85 3.05 -12.25 2.18
N PRO A 86 1.73 -12.05 2.00
CA PRO A 86 1.21 -11.08 1.03
C PRO A 86 1.20 -9.63 1.58
N ASN A 87 2.35 -8.94 1.59
CA ASN A 87 2.45 -7.52 1.96
C ASN A 87 1.52 -6.65 1.10
N TYR A 88 1.49 -6.94 -0.21
CA TYR A 88 0.70 -6.20 -1.20
C TYR A 88 -0.79 -6.14 -0.86
N LEU A 89 -1.36 -7.21 -0.30
CA LEU A 89 -2.77 -7.22 0.09
C LEU A 89 -3.05 -6.27 1.26
N CYS A 90 -2.16 -6.26 2.25
CA CYS A 90 -2.28 -5.37 3.40
C CYS A 90 -2.15 -3.91 2.98
N GLU A 91 -1.27 -3.62 2.02
CA GLU A 91 -1.11 -2.30 1.41
C GLU A 91 -2.35 -1.88 0.61
N TRP A 92 -2.98 -2.77 -0.14
CA TRP A 92 -4.24 -2.47 -0.83
C TRP A 92 -5.39 -2.20 0.15
N ILE A 93 -5.51 -3.00 1.21
CA ILE A 93 -6.52 -2.80 2.26
C ILE A 93 -6.33 -1.45 2.95
N GLU A 94 -5.08 -1.13 3.30
CA GLU A 94 -4.72 0.15 3.91
C GLU A 94 -5.22 1.30 3.04
N TRP A 95 -4.74 1.40 1.79
CA TRP A 95 -5.04 2.55 0.94
C TRP A 95 -6.49 2.60 0.47
N THR A 96 -7.16 1.46 0.34
CA THR A 96 -8.61 1.40 0.08
C THR A 96 -9.40 1.98 1.26
N GLY A 97 -9.01 1.65 2.50
CA GLY A 97 -9.58 2.26 3.70
C GLY A 97 -9.39 3.77 3.75
N PHE A 98 -8.21 4.27 3.36
CA PHE A 98 -7.98 5.71 3.21
C PHE A 98 -8.87 6.34 2.16
N ALA A 99 -8.99 5.73 0.98
CA ALA A 99 -9.81 6.27 -0.10
C ALA A 99 -11.29 6.37 0.28
N PHE A 100 -11.83 5.35 0.95
CA PHE A 100 -13.19 5.41 1.49
C PHE A 100 -13.34 6.47 2.58
N ALA A 101 -12.42 6.55 3.55
CA ALA A 101 -12.47 7.56 4.60
C ALA A 101 -12.46 8.97 4.00
N ALA A 102 -11.62 9.20 3.00
CA ALA A 102 -11.52 10.45 2.27
C ALA A 102 -12.80 10.78 1.49
N SER A 103 -13.38 9.83 0.77
CA SER A 103 -14.65 10.03 0.05
C SER A 103 -15.82 10.27 0.99
N ILE A 104 -15.91 9.56 2.10
CA ILE A 104 -17.01 9.73 3.06
C ILE A 104 -16.89 11.06 3.79
N ALA A 105 -15.68 11.40 4.26
CA ALA A 105 -15.44 12.69 4.86
C ALA A 105 -15.77 13.79 3.85
N SER A 106 -15.39 13.64 2.57
CA SER A 106 -15.72 14.63 1.56
C SER A 106 -17.19 14.63 1.12
N GLY A 107 -18.04 13.78 1.71
CA GLY A 107 -19.45 13.65 1.31
C GLY A 107 -19.64 13.14 -0.12
N TRP A 108 -18.67 12.41 -0.66
CA TRP A 108 -18.59 11.99 -2.06
C TRP A 108 -18.60 13.17 -3.04
N ALA A 109 -17.97 14.28 -2.65
CA ALA A 109 -17.92 15.52 -3.45
C ALA A 109 -17.30 15.35 -4.84
N THR A 110 -16.46 14.34 -5.06
CA THR A 110 -15.86 14.04 -6.37
C THR A 110 -16.07 12.58 -6.76
N PRO A 111 -16.30 12.28 -8.05
CA PRO A 111 -16.33 10.90 -8.55
C PRO A 111 -15.03 10.14 -8.26
N VAL A 112 -15.13 8.82 -8.15
CA VAL A 112 -14.00 7.91 -7.87
C VAL A 112 -12.83 8.11 -8.84
N TYR A 113 -13.11 8.32 -10.12
CA TYR A 113 -12.08 8.47 -11.17
C TYR A 113 -11.40 9.85 -11.20
N GLU A 114 -11.94 10.83 -10.46
CA GLU A 114 -11.35 12.16 -10.29
C GLU A 114 -10.74 12.36 -8.89
N SER A 115 -11.03 11.44 -7.97
CA SER A 115 -10.60 11.47 -6.57
C SER A 115 -9.15 10.97 -6.44
N PRO A 116 -8.17 11.82 -6.06
CA PRO A 116 -6.77 11.41 -5.93
C PRO A 116 -6.54 10.21 -5.00
N PRO A 117 -7.28 10.02 -3.88
CA PRO A 117 -7.15 8.81 -3.06
C PRO A 117 -7.45 7.51 -3.81
N TRP A 118 -8.44 7.51 -4.71
CA TRP A 118 -8.83 6.34 -5.49
C TRP A 118 -7.88 6.09 -6.67
N LEU A 119 -7.43 7.15 -7.33
CA LEU A 119 -6.37 7.04 -8.34
C LEU A 119 -5.08 6.45 -7.77
N PHE A 120 -4.75 6.81 -6.53
CA PHE A 120 -3.63 6.22 -5.82
C PHE A 120 -3.81 4.71 -5.63
N VAL A 121 -4.96 4.25 -5.12
CA VAL A 121 -5.25 2.81 -4.97
C VAL A 121 -5.14 2.07 -6.30
N LEU A 122 -5.70 2.62 -7.38
CA LEU A 122 -5.62 2.01 -8.70
C LEU A 122 -4.17 1.88 -9.19
N ASN A 123 -3.35 2.91 -8.96
CA ASN A 123 -1.93 2.87 -9.30
C ASN A 123 -1.16 1.85 -8.46
N GLU A 124 -1.43 1.74 -7.17
CA GLU A 124 -0.83 0.73 -6.29
C GLU A 124 -1.15 -0.68 -6.78
N VAL A 125 -2.42 -0.97 -7.10
CA VAL A 125 -2.81 -2.26 -7.67
C VAL A 125 -2.12 -2.51 -9.01
N ALA A 126 -2.15 -1.53 -9.91
CA ALA A 126 -1.57 -1.66 -11.26
C ALA A 126 -0.05 -1.88 -11.26
N THR A 127 0.67 -1.31 -10.29
CA THR A 127 2.13 -1.46 -10.21
C THR A 127 2.56 -2.66 -9.36
N MET A 128 1.81 -3.00 -8.30
CA MET A 128 2.15 -4.09 -7.40
C MET A 128 1.72 -5.46 -7.91
N LEU A 129 0.56 -5.56 -8.57
CA LEU A 129 0.04 -6.86 -9.02
C LEU A 129 0.99 -7.54 -10.02
N PRO A 130 1.48 -6.88 -11.11
CA PRO A 130 2.42 -7.50 -12.03
C PRO A 130 3.73 -7.87 -11.33
N ARG A 131 4.21 -7.02 -10.39
CA ARG A 131 5.42 -7.27 -9.62
C ARG A 131 5.29 -8.52 -8.75
N ALA A 132 4.16 -8.70 -8.11
CA ALA A 132 3.90 -9.85 -7.25
C ALA A 132 3.79 -11.15 -8.05
N LEU A 133 3.11 -11.12 -9.20
CA LEU A 133 3.03 -12.27 -10.11
C LEU A 133 4.40 -12.67 -10.67
N ASN A 134 5.17 -11.69 -11.15
CA ASN A 134 6.52 -11.95 -11.67
C ASN A 134 7.47 -12.44 -10.58
N GLY A 135 7.37 -11.88 -9.37
CA GLY A 135 8.14 -12.34 -8.22
C GLY A 135 7.78 -13.78 -7.84
N HIS A 136 6.50 -14.10 -7.78
CA HIS A 136 6.01 -15.44 -7.50
C HIS A 136 6.50 -16.47 -8.52
N GLN A 137 6.44 -16.14 -9.83
CA GLN A 137 6.97 -16.99 -10.89
C GLN A 137 8.49 -17.21 -10.74
N TRP A 138 9.24 -16.15 -10.45
CA TRP A 138 10.69 -16.25 -10.24
C TRP A 138 11.05 -17.19 -9.08
N TYR A 139 10.25 -17.23 -8.02
CA TYR A 139 10.46 -18.17 -6.91
C TYR A 139 10.24 -19.63 -7.32
N HIS A 140 9.19 -19.93 -8.10
CA HIS A 140 8.97 -21.28 -8.66
C HIS A 140 10.11 -21.73 -9.56
N ASP A 141 10.65 -20.81 -10.37
CA ASP A 141 11.75 -21.12 -11.30
C ASP A 141 13.08 -21.34 -10.58
N LYS A 142 13.31 -20.67 -9.45
CA LYS A 142 14.59 -20.70 -8.71
C LYS A 142 14.66 -21.77 -7.64
N PHE A 143 13.57 -22.04 -6.92
CA PHE A 143 13.59 -22.91 -5.75
C PHE A 143 12.75 -24.16 -5.99
N LYS A 144 13.41 -25.31 -6.04
CA LYS A 144 12.76 -26.62 -6.24
C LYS A 144 11.81 -27.00 -5.10
N ASP A 145 12.08 -26.52 -3.88
CA ASP A 145 11.29 -26.78 -2.68
C ASP A 145 10.21 -25.72 -2.41
N TYR A 146 9.94 -24.81 -3.37
CA TYR A 146 8.92 -23.80 -3.19
C TYR A 146 7.51 -24.42 -3.27
N PRO A 147 6.59 -24.11 -2.33
CA PRO A 147 5.27 -24.73 -2.32
C PRO A 147 4.46 -24.38 -3.57
N LYS A 148 4.03 -25.39 -4.32
CA LYS A 148 3.27 -25.24 -5.58
C LYS A 148 1.89 -24.61 -5.40
N ASP A 149 1.27 -24.81 -4.24
CA ASP A 149 -0.07 -24.29 -3.93
C ASP A 149 -0.05 -22.87 -3.33
N ARG A 150 1.15 -22.30 -3.12
CA ARG A 150 1.27 -20.94 -2.60
C ARG A 150 0.75 -19.96 -3.66
N LYS A 151 -0.01 -18.97 -3.19
CA LYS A 151 -0.64 -17.93 -3.99
C LYS A 151 0.20 -16.63 -3.94
N ALA A 152 0.19 -15.86 -5.02
CA ALA A 152 1.08 -14.72 -5.26
C ALA A 152 0.70 -13.45 -4.47
N VAL A 153 -0.59 -13.18 -4.26
CA VAL A 153 -1.10 -11.90 -3.73
C VAL A 153 -2.27 -12.07 -2.78
N ILE A 154 -3.32 -12.79 -3.17
CA ILE A 154 -4.54 -12.94 -2.38
C ILE A 154 -4.60 -14.39 -1.89
N PRO A 155 -4.51 -14.64 -0.57
CA PRO A 155 -4.76 -15.96 -0.03
C PRO A 155 -6.11 -16.46 -0.55
N LEU A 156 -6.10 -17.62 -1.21
CA LEU A 156 -7.27 -18.32 -1.79
C LEU A 156 -7.74 -17.89 -3.20
N LEU A 157 -7.19 -16.84 -3.83
CA LEU A 157 -7.59 -16.42 -5.19
C LEU A 157 -6.41 -16.33 -6.17
N LEU A 158 -5.33 -15.66 -5.77
CA LEU A 158 -4.20 -15.32 -6.64
C LEU A 158 -2.88 -15.50 -5.94
#